data_AF-F9G939-F1
#
_entry.id   AF-F9G939-F1
#
_cell.length_a   1.000
_cell.length_b   1.000
_cell.length_c   1.000
_cell.angle_alpha   90.00
_cell.angle_beta   90.00
_cell.angle_gamma   90.00
#
_symmetry.space_group_name_H-M   'P 1'
#
loop_
_entity.id
_entity.type
_entity.pdbx_description
1 polymer ?
#
loop_
_entity_poly.entity_id
_entity_poly.type
_entity_poly.pdbx_seq_one_letter_code
_entity_poly.pdbx_strand_id
1 'polypeptide(L)'
;MASASVLQSLLTSTTLASSVPSSTASSTPLTILIRDSIEGTSDFFPFRDIAGLGSGSDDVDSGLTFKELFATSLDGNQEITLFSSGCQVDGRTDCTRACNNSSLFFSSLETFYNCAALAAAAHWTQDAKSYYVSQETERNASAIMGSGTLSEFDGRPVLRSLIACAQDSCDNDGLSKPCNRTIDRLSYDTSTPEEIFEALDEFCPELPAEVNPDIFGPGVLISYVLQVCFAASLYLLLKGFTLWVTITQDTSRRKSEPKPYRLKRSLTRIESMIWRDSGGLSRTSIAIATTLVEFQEAQCWFVFAVQIASILAIVVNSQEGTFWGEIVVNAAIAFHLSLNGILSMFLIQVCLHHEGIRNWHTFLGFFMEYLLAIVATSQKIYFKDAFALFKSQNQIEACGFNPSPRTYCAATQGIDGQSFSFFPHPLLYKMTFLILDTIAIIALVADQLAWTLRKHHLTKHVQIGSYRLGRWPRWGKQKRGLFIKIWFWRILEVAYLVINI
;
A
#
# COMPACT_ATOMS: atom_id res chain seq x y z
N MET A 1 -18.34 -66.07 42.34
CA MET A 1 -19.80 -66.32 42.48
C MET A 1 -20.48 -65.93 41.17
N ALA A 2 -21.77 -66.23 41.00
CA ALA A 2 -22.53 -66.05 39.74
C ALA A 2 -22.70 -64.55 39.34
N SER A 3 -23.18 -64.17 38.14
CA SER A 3 -23.98 -64.92 37.14
C SER A 3 -23.92 -64.29 35.73
N ALA A 4 -24.16 -65.11 34.67
CA ALA A 4 -24.87 -64.79 33.41
C ALA A 4 -24.31 -63.65 32.48
N SER A 5 -24.63 -63.51 31.18
CA SER A 5 -25.08 -64.37 30.04
C SER A 5 -25.00 -63.48 28.75
N VAL A 6 -25.26 -63.85 27.48
CA VAL A 6 -25.82 -65.02 26.75
C VAL A 6 -24.95 -65.24 25.47
N LEU A 7 -25.21 -66.27 24.66
CA LEU A 7 -24.66 -66.44 23.30
C LEU A 7 -25.33 -65.53 22.26
N GLN A 8 -24.63 -65.26 21.15
CA GLN A 8 -25.22 -65.33 19.82
C GLN A 8 -24.19 -65.78 18.77
N SER A 9 -24.62 -66.61 17.81
CA SER A 9 -23.76 -67.14 16.74
C SER A 9 -24.58 -67.53 15.52
N LEU A 10 -24.04 -67.24 14.32
CA LEU A 10 -23.99 -68.13 13.15
C LEU A 10 -23.35 -67.38 11.96
N LEU A 11 -22.57 -68.09 11.16
CA LEU A 11 -22.11 -67.62 9.85
C LEU A 11 -23.03 -68.15 8.76
N THR A 12 -23.19 -67.37 7.69
CA THR A 12 -23.44 -67.89 6.34
C THR A 12 -22.57 -67.13 5.35
N SER A 13 -22.03 -67.84 4.38
CA SER A 13 -21.23 -67.30 3.28
C SER A 13 -21.96 -67.53 1.97
N THR A 14 -22.07 -66.49 1.14
CA THR A 14 -22.48 -66.60 -0.25
C THR A 14 -21.78 -65.50 -1.07
N THR A 15 -21.41 -65.82 -2.30
CA THR A 15 -20.43 -65.07 -3.09
C THR A 15 -21.05 -64.13 -4.11
N LEU A 16 -20.41 -62.96 -4.28
CA LEU A 16 -20.28 -62.19 -5.52
C LEU A 16 -21.49 -62.12 -6.47
N ALA A 17 -22.15 -60.96 -6.48
CA ALA A 17 -22.75 -60.40 -7.67
C ALA A 17 -22.16 -59.00 -7.90
N SER A 18 -21.42 -58.81 -8.99
CA SER A 18 -20.80 -57.53 -9.34
C SER A 18 -21.84 -56.59 -9.95
N SER A 19 -22.42 -55.70 -9.13
CA SER A 19 -23.22 -54.58 -9.63
C SER A 19 -22.31 -53.52 -10.24
N VAL A 20 -22.43 -53.30 -11.55
CA VAL A 20 -21.88 -52.12 -12.23
C VAL A 20 -22.39 -50.86 -11.51
N PRO A 21 -21.54 -49.83 -11.28
CA PRO A 21 -22.01 -48.54 -10.79
C PRO A 21 -22.87 -47.87 -11.87
N SER A 22 -24.18 -48.06 -11.78
CA SER A 22 -25.16 -47.30 -12.56
C SER A 22 -24.95 -45.80 -12.29
N SER A 23 -24.97 -44.98 -13.34
CA SER A 23 -24.76 -43.53 -13.24
C SER A 23 -25.85 -42.85 -12.41
N THR A 24 -25.61 -42.71 -11.11
CA THR A 24 -26.40 -41.84 -10.23
C THR A 24 -26.18 -40.40 -10.66
N ALA A 25 -27.25 -39.70 -11.05
CA ALA A 25 -27.21 -38.26 -11.19
C ALA A 25 -26.79 -37.63 -9.84
N SER A 26 -25.92 -36.62 -9.87
CA SER A 26 -25.46 -35.96 -8.65
C SER A 26 -26.62 -35.39 -7.84
N SER A 27 -26.55 -35.53 -6.53
CA SER A 27 -27.50 -34.98 -5.56
C SER A 27 -27.13 -33.57 -5.09
N THR A 28 -25.96 -33.05 -5.46
CA THR A 28 -25.45 -31.73 -5.03
C THR A 28 -25.55 -30.70 -6.16
N PRO A 29 -26.26 -29.57 -5.96
CA PRO A 29 -26.30 -28.49 -6.93
C PRO A 29 -24.97 -27.72 -6.94
N LEU A 30 -24.55 -27.24 -8.11
CA LEU A 30 -23.52 -26.22 -8.22
C LEU A 30 -24.12 -24.86 -7.79
N THR A 31 -23.41 -24.10 -6.97
CA THR A 31 -23.76 -22.71 -6.59
C THR A 31 -22.97 -21.74 -7.46
N ILE A 32 -23.63 -20.72 -8.02
CA ILE A 32 -22.98 -19.61 -8.71
C ILE A 32 -23.35 -18.30 -8.04
N LEU A 33 -22.33 -17.54 -7.64
CA LEU A 33 -22.43 -16.20 -7.08
C LEU A 33 -21.95 -15.18 -8.11
N ILE A 34 -22.62 -14.03 -8.19
CA ILE A 34 -22.18 -12.90 -9.02
C ILE A 34 -21.66 -11.78 -8.11
N ARG A 35 -20.47 -11.25 -8.41
CA ARG A 35 -19.96 -9.99 -7.86
C ARG A 35 -19.80 -8.95 -8.97
N ASP A 36 -19.73 -7.67 -8.61
CA ASP A 36 -19.60 -6.59 -9.60
C ASP A 36 -18.24 -6.66 -10.34
N SER A 37 -17.14 -6.75 -9.59
CA SER A 37 -15.79 -7.00 -10.09
C SER A 37 -15.01 -7.83 -9.08
N ILE A 38 -13.80 -8.28 -9.46
CA ILE A 38 -12.82 -8.77 -8.48
C ILE A 38 -12.50 -7.58 -7.55
N GLU A 39 -12.78 -7.74 -6.26
CA GLU A 39 -12.40 -6.75 -5.25
C GLU A 39 -10.87 -6.72 -5.14
N GLY A 40 -10.27 -5.54 -5.00
CA GLY A 40 -8.82 -5.39 -4.94
C GLY A 40 -8.06 -5.34 -6.28
N THR A 41 -8.62 -5.81 -7.40
CA THR A 41 -7.99 -5.67 -8.73
C THR A 41 -8.72 -4.66 -9.62
N SER A 42 -8.23 -3.41 -9.66
CA SER A 42 -8.44 -2.47 -10.79
C SER A 42 -7.66 -1.17 -10.60
N ASP A 43 -7.50 -0.70 -9.36
CA ASP A 43 -6.62 0.42 -9.00
C ASP A 43 -5.73 0.01 -7.83
N PHE A 44 -4.41 0.21 -7.91
CA PHE A 44 -3.56 0.21 -6.71
C PHE A 44 -3.48 1.62 -6.15
N PHE A 45 -3.79 1.76 -4.85
CA PHE A 45 -3.70 3.02 -4.13
C PHE A 45 -2.70 2.91 -2.95
N PRO A 46 -1.42 3.28 -3.15
CA PRO A 46 -0.34 3.09 -2.17
C PRO A 46 -0.68 3.57 -0.75
N PHE A 47 -1.46 4.64 -0.59
CA PHE A 47 -1.83 5.15 0.72
C PHE A 47 -2.83 4.27 1.50
N ARG A 48 -3.66 3.47 0.82
CA ARG A 48 -4.59 2.55 1.47
C ARG A 48 -4.03 1.14 1.60
N ASP A 49 -3.52 0.61 0.50
CA ASP A 49 -3.48 -0.85 0.25
C ASP A 49 -2.14 -1.48 0.63
N ILE A 50 -1.09 -0.67 0.76
CA ILE A 50 0.27 -1.05 1.17
C ILE A 50 0.35 -1.81 2.51
N ALA A 51 -0.69 -1.72 3.34
CA ALA A 51 -0.77 -2.46 4.60
C ALA A 51 -1.10 -3.96 4.41
N GLY A 52 -1.74 -4.34 3.29
CA GLY A 52 -1.97 -5.74 2.93
C GLY A 52 -0.72 -6.43 2.39
N LEU A 53 0.11 -5.70 1.62
CA LEU A 53 1.34 -6.23 1.00
C LEU A 53 2.36 -6.81 1.99
N GLY A 54 2.32 -6.42 3.26
CA GLY A 54 3.31 -6.80 4.28
C GLY A 54 2.77 -7.65 5.43
N SER A 55 1.51 -8.11 5.38
CA SER A 55 0.88 -8.79 6.53
C SER A 55 1.32 -10.24 6.69
N GLY A 56 1.50 -10.97 5.57
CA GLY A 56 1.68 -12.43 5.58
C GLY A 56 0.50 -13.17 6.23
N SER A 57 -0.69 -12.57 6.21
CA SER A 57 -1.90 -13.10 6.85
C SER A 57 -3.11 -12.92 5.93
N ASP A 58 -3.83 -14.01 5.71
CA ASP A 58 -4.95 -14.13 4.76
C ASP A 58 -6.24 -13.41 5.22
N ASP A 59 -6.16 -12.67 6.34
CA ASP A 59 -7.25 -12.06 7.11
C ASP A 59 -7.47 -10.54 6.85
N VAL A 60 -6.78 -9.91 5.89
CA VAL A 60 -6.78 -8.42 5.73
C VAL A 60 -7.23 -7.95 4.33
N ASP A 61 -8.54 -8.04 4.05
CA ASP A 61 -9.31 -7.32 3.01
C ASP A 61 -8.58 -7.10 1.65
N SER A 62 -7.72 -8.04 1.27
CA SER A 62 -6.88 -7.99 0.07
C SER A 62 -7.53 -8.90 -0.94
N GLY A 63 -7.77 -8.38 -2.14
CA GLY A 63 -8.49 -9.08 -3.19
C GLY A 63 -7.98 -10.49 -3.43
N LEU A 64 -8.92 -11.46 -3.48
CA LEU A 64 -8.69 -12.86 -3.85
C LEU A 64 -7.55 -12.96 -4.86
N THR A 65 -6.40 -13.50 -4.44
CA THR A 65 -5.23 -13.50 -5.32
C THR A 65 -5.51 -14.36 -6.54
N PHE A 66 -4.82 -14.07 -7.64
CA PHE A 66 -5.04 -14.78 -8.90
C PHE A 66 -4.83 -16.30 -8.77
N LYS A 67 -3.92 -16.74 -7.88
CA LYS A 67 -3.74 -18.15 -7.55
C LYS A 67 -4.89 -18.71 -6.72
N GLU A 68 -5.33 -18.01 -5.66
CA GLU A 68 -6.50 -18.43 -4.87
C GLU A 68 -7.77 -18.51 -5.71
N LEU A 69 -8.01 -17.56 -6.61
CA LEU A 69 -9.13 -17.60 -7.56
C LEU A 69 -9.13 -18.90 -8.38
N PHE A 70 -7.96 -19.31 -8.87
CA PHE A 70 -7.81 -20.51 -9.69
C PHE A 70 -7.98 -21.78 -8.86
N ALA A 71 -7.21 -21.95 -7.78
CA ALA A 71 -7.31 -23.09 -6.87
C ALA A 71 -8.71 -23.25 -6.23
N THR A 72 -9.43 -22.15 -5.97
CA THR A 72 -10.79 -22.22 -5.41
C THR A 72 -11.89 -22.44 -6.46
N SER A 73 -11.62 -22.30 -7.76
CA SER A 73 -12.68 -22.33 -8.80
C SER A 73 -12.53 -23.44 -9.84
N LEU A 74 -11.32 -23.96 -10.08
CA LEU A 74 -11.07 -24.96 -11.13
C LEU A 74 -11.09 -26.40 -10.61
N ASP A 75 -10.62 -26.63 -9.38
CA ASP A 75 -10.50 -27.94 -8.70
C ASP A 75 -11.85 -28.59 -8.33
N GLY A 76 -12.96 -28.11 -8.88
CA GLY A 76 -14.28 -28.73 -8.72
C GLY A 76 -14.95 -28.40 -7.39
N ASN A 77 -14.76 -27.19 -6.86
CA ASN A 77 -15.55 -26.72 -5.73
C ASN A 77 -17.03 -26.54 -6.11
N GLN A 78 -17.91 -26.76 -5.12
CA GLN A 78 -19.37 -26.65 -5.30
C GLN A 78 -19.84 -25.20 -5.53
N GLU A 79 -19.06 -24.20 -5.11
CA GLU A 79 -19.39 -22.78 -5.26
C GLU A 79 -18.38 -22.08 -6.17
N ILE A 80 -18.88 -21.40 -7.20
CA ILE A 80 -18.09 -20.63 -8.16
C ILE A 80 -18.56 -19.17 -8.12
N THR A 81 -17.62 -18.23 -8.01
CA THR A 81 -17.91 -16.79 -8.20
C THR A 81 -17.70 -16.42 -9.66
N LEU A 82 -18.49 -15.47 -10.18
CA LEU A 82 -18.32 -14.87 -11.50
C LEU A 82 -18.50 -13.34 -11.40
N PHE A 83 -17.90 -12.59 -12.32
CA PHE A 83 -17.80 -11.13 -12.23
C PHE A 83 -18.53 -10.41 -13.37
N SER A 84 -19.37 -9.42 -13.05
CA SER A 84 -20.15 -8.68 -14.06
C SER A 84 -19.31 -7.72 -14.91
N SER A 85 -18.15 -7.27 -14.40
CA SER A 85 -17.16 -6.45 -15.10
C SER A 85 -16.41 -7.19 -16.22
N GLY A 86 -16.33 -8.53 -16.15
CA GLY A 86 -15.76 -9.36 -17.22
C GLY A 86 -16.68 -9.47 -18.44
N CYS A 87 -16.19 -10.14 -19.48
CA CYS A 87 -16.98 -10.51 -20.67
C CYS A 87 -17.67 -9.34 -21.41
N GLN A 88 -17.10 -8.13 -21.36
CA GLN A 88 -17.71 -6.95 -21.97
C GLN A 88 -17.52 -6.94 -23.49
N VAL A 89 -18.62 -7.12 -24.23
CA VAL A 89 -18.67 -7.09 -25.69
C VAL A 89 -19.75 -6.11 -26.15
N ASP A 90 -19.42 -5.20 -27.06
CA ASP A 90 -20.33 -4.16 -27.56
C ASP A 90 -21.00 -3.30 -26.46
N GLY A 91 -20.38 -3.20 -25.28
CA GLY A 91 -20.92 -2.50 -24.10
C GLY A 91 -21.96 -3.30 -23.31
N ARG A 92 -21.94 -4.64 -23.39
CA ARG A 92 -22.79 -5.57 -22.63
C ARG A 92 -21.99 -6.79 -22.19
N THR A 93 -22.39 -7.41 -21.08
CA THR A 93 -21.83 -8.69 -20.62
C THR A 93 -22.34 -9.85 -21.49
N ASP A 94 -21.45 -10.52 -22.22
CA ASP A 94 -21.73 -11.68 -23.10
C ASP A 94 -20.56 -12.67 -23.02
N CYS A 95 -20.51 -13.48 -21.95
CA CYS A 95 -19.44 -14.47 -21.77
C CYS A 95 -19.45 -15.55 -22.87
N THR A 96 -20.62 -15.98 -23.37
CA THR A 96 -20.70 -16.97 -24.44
C THR A 96 -19.97 -16.51 -25.71
N ARG A 97 -20.03 -15.22 -26.05
CA ARG A 97 -19.25 -14.66 -27.16
C ARG A 97 -17.80 -14.34 -26.79
N ALA A 98 -17.54 -13.85 -25.58
CA ALA A 98 -16.19 -13.48 -25.14
C ALA A 98 -15.26 -14.71 -25.06
N CYS A 99 -15.72 -15.80 -24.45
CA CYS A 99 -14.91 -17.00 -24.24
C CYS A 99 -14.62 -17.80 -25.52
N ASN A 100 -15.43 -17.61 -26.57
CA ASN A 100 -15.26 -18.26 -27.88
C ASN A 100 -14.39 -17.43 -28.86
N ASN A 101 -13.72 -16.39 -28.38
CA ASN A 101 -12.81 -15.56 -29.17
C ASN A 101 -11.60 -15.12 -28.32
N SER A 102 -10.41 -15.65 -28.60
CA SER A 102 -9.18 -15.36 -27.85
C SER A 102 -8.91 -13.86 -27.64
N SER A 103 -9.18 -13.03 -28.66
CA SER A 103 -8.97 -11.57 -28.55
C SER A 103 -9.84 -10.90 -27.48
N LEU A 104 -11.00 -11.49 -27.15
CA LEU A 104 -11.91 -11.04 -26.09
C LEU A 104 -11.68 -11.80 -24.78
N PHE A 105 -11.48 -13.11 -24.84
CA PHE A 105 -11.19 -13.98 -23.69
C PHE A 105 -10.05 -13.41 -22.83
N PHE A 106 -8.91 -13.08 -23.44
CA PHE A 106 -7.74 -12.54 -22.73
C PHE A 106 -7.74 -11.00 -22.61
N SER A 107 -8.87 -10.33 -22.83
CA SER A 107 -8.95 -8.85 -22.87
C SER A 107 -9.07 -8.17 -21.50
N SER A 108 -9.40 -8.92 -20.44
CA SER A 108 -9.33 -8.45 -19.04
C SER A 108 -9.12 -9.63 -18.09
N LEU A 109 -8.68 -9.33 -16.87
CA LEU A 109 -8.47 -10.33 -15.81
C LEU A 109 -9.76 -11.09 -15.47
N GLU A 110 -10.87 -10.36 -15.33
CA GLU A 110 -12.17 -10.92 -14.98
C GLU A 110 -12.80 -11.67 -16.15
N THR A 111 -12.52 -11.26 -17.39
CA THR A 111 -12.95 -11.98 -18.59
C THR A 111 -12.23 -13.32 -18.70
N PHE A 112 -10.91 -13.32 -18.49
CA PHE A 112 -10.10 -14.54 -18.45
C PHE A 112 -10.56 -15.50 -17.35
N TYR A 113 -10.73 -15.01 -16.12
CA TYR A 113 -11.23 -15.81 -15.00
C TYR A 113 -12.64 -16.35 -15.25
N ASN A 114 -13.61 -15.49 -15.65
CA ASN A 114 -14.98 -15.93 -15.91
C ASN A 114 -15.02 -17.07 -16.94
N CYS A 115 -14.24 -16.99 -18.00
CA CYS A 115 -14.20 -18.02 -19.03
C CYS A 115 -13.58 -19.33 -18.53
N ALA A 116 -12.49 -19.28 -17.77
CA ALA A 116 -11.90 -20.47 -17.14
C ALA A 116 -12.86 -21.13 -16.14
N ALA A 117 -13.50 -20.33 -15.29
CA ALA A 117 -14.50 -20.79 -14.31
C ALA A 117 -15.76 -21.37 -14.96
N LEU A 118 -16.25 -20.79 -16.06
CA LEU A 118 -17.37 -21.35 -16.84
C LEU A 118 -16.99 -22.66 -17.54
N ALA A 119 -15.74 -22.80 -18.02
CA ALA A 119 -15.25 -24.05 -18.60
C ALA A 119 -15.14 -25.17 -17.54
N ALA A 120 -14.67 -24.85 -16.33
CA ALA A 120 -14.69 -25.77 -15.19
C ALA A 120 -16.13 -26.14 -14.79
N ALA A 121 -17.03 -25.15 -14.66
CA ALA A 121 -18.45 -25.39 -14.35
C ALA A 121 -19.13 -26.32 -15.36
N ALA A 122 -18.84 -26.16 -16.66
CA ALA A 122 -19.33 -27.05 -17.71
C ALA A 122 -18.75 -28.47 -17.56
N HIS A 123 -17.45 -28.63 -17.36
CA HIS A 123 -16.82 -29.94 -17.12
C HIS A 123 -17.44 -30.67 -15.93
N TRP A 124 -17.51 -30.01 -14.77
CA TRP A 124 -17.96 -30.61 -13.51
C TRP A 124 -19.47 -30.91 -13.48
N THR A 125 -20.28 -30.33 -14.37
CA THR A 125 -21.73 -30.60 -14.47
C THR A 125 -22.12 -31.48 -15.66
N GLN A 126 -21.45 -31.35 -16.81
CA GLN A 126 -21.84 -32.03 -18.06
C GLN A 126 -21.02 -33.30 -18.32
N ASP A 127 -19.70 -33.25 -18.19
CA ASP A 127 -18.79 -34.36 -18.52
C ASP A 127 -18.55 -35.25 -17.28
N ALA A 128 -17.98 -34.70 -16.20
CA ALA A 128 -17.72 -35.42 -14.95
C ALA A 128 -18.99 -35.68 -14.11
N LYS A 129 -19.99 -34.80 -14.20
CA LYS A 129 -21.32 -34.91 -13.54
C LYS A 129 -21.25 -34.98 -12.01
N SER A 130 -20.22 -34.39 -11.41
CA SER A 130 -20.06 -34.22 -9.95
C SER A 130 -21.15 -33.33 -9.34
N TYR A 131 -21.67 -32.36 -10.10
CA TYR A 131 -22.75 -31.46 -9.69
C TYR A 131 -23.88 -31.42 -10.73
N TYR A 132 -25.05 -30.91 -10.34
CA TYR A 132 -26.11 -30.54 -11.28
C TYR A 132 -26.35 -29.02 -11.31
N VAL A 133 -26.76 -28.51 -12.46
CA VAL A 133 -27.19 -27.11 -12.61
C VAL A 133 -28.62 -26.97 -12.09
N SER A 134 -28.83 -26.15 -11.06
CA SER A 134 -30.18 -25.83 -10.56
C SER A 134 -30.79 -24.65 -11.32
N GLN A 135 -32.09 -24.40 -11.17
CA GLN A 135 -32.75 -23.22 -11.77
C GLN A 135 -32.21 -21.90 -11.21
N GLU A 136 -31.68 -21.88 -9.99
CA GLU A 136 -31.03 -20.71 -9.40
C GLU A 136 -29.61 -20.52 -9.96
N THR A 137 -28.85 -21.61 -10.09
CA THR A 137 -27.53 -21.66 -10.74
C THR A 137 -27.59 -21.12 -12.16
N GLU A 138 -28.53 -21.63 -12.96
CA GLU A 138 -28.74 -21.23 -14.36
C GLU A 138 -29.18 -19.76 -14.46
N ARG A 139 -30.06 -19.31 -13.56
CA ARG A 139 -30.50 -17.90 -13.51
C ARG A 139 -29.36 -16.94 -13.16
N ASN A 140 -28.43 -17.35 -12.30
CA ASN A 140 -27.28 -16.53 -11.94
C ASN A 140 -26.23 -16.52 -13.06
N ALA A 141 -25.92 -17.67 -13.67
CA ALA A 141 -24.98 -17.75 -14.78
C ALA A 141 -25.47 -16.97 -16.02
N SER A 142 -26.72 -17.21 -16.45
CA SER A 142 -27.32 -16.56 -17.63
C SER A 142 -27.37 -15.03 -17.55
N ALA A 143 -27.28 -14.44 -16.34
CA ALA A 143 -27.21 -12.99 -16.16
C ALA A 143 -25.92 -12.34 -16.76
N ILE A 144 -24.85 -13.11 -16.98
CA ILE A 144 -23.61 -12.64 -17.64
C ILE A 144 -23.30 -13.33 -18.98
N MET A 145 -24.08 -14.34 -19.37
CA MET A 145 -23.84 -15.14 -20.59
C MET A 145 -24.56 -14.58 -21.82
N GLY A 146 -25.11 -13.37 -21.74
CA GLY A 146 -25.74 -12.66 -22.86
C GLY A 146 -27.03 -13.31 -23.35
N SER A 147 -26.91 -14.24 -24.30
CA SER A 147 -28.02 -15.08 -24.78
C SER A 147 -27.79 -16.58 -24.63
N GLY A 148 -26.69 -16.99 -24.00
CA GLY A 148 -26.39 -18.39 -23.70
C GLY A 148 -26.86 -18.83 -22.31
N THR A 149 -26.77 -20.14 -22.06
CA THR A 149 -27.06 -20.79 -20.78
C THR A 149 -25.85 -21.60 -20.33
N LEU A 150 -25.73 -21.88 -19.02
CA LEU A 150 -24.66 -22.71 -18.46
C LEU A 150 -24.82 -24.17 -18.88
N SER A 151 -26.05 -24.67 -18.92
CA SER A 151 -26.38 -26.02 -19.35
C SER A 151 -26.12 -26.30 -20.84
N GLU A 152 -25.93 -25.27 -21.67
CA GLU A 152 -25.54 -25.38 -23.09
C GLU A 152 -24.11 -24.87 -23.38
N PHE A 153 -23.33 -24.51 -22.35
CA PHE A 153 -21.98 -23.95 -22.54
C PHE A 153 -20.95 -25.03 -22.87
N ASP A 154 -20.30 -24.92 -24.03
CA ASP A 154 -19.14 -25.75 -24.39
C ASP A 154 -17.85 -25.14 -23.86
N GLY A 155 -17.23 -25.77 -22.86
CA GLY A 155 -15.93 -25.37 -22.32
C GLY A 155 -14.73 -25.72 -23.21
N ARG A 156 -14.89 -26.59 -24.22
CA ARG A 156 -13.76 -27.14 -25.00
C ARG A 156 -13.00 -26.10 -25.83
N PRO A 157 -13.63 -25.10 -26.49
CA PRO A 157 -12.92 -24.00 -27.13
C PRO A 157 -12.10 -23.15 -26.15
N VAL A 158 -12.57 -23.03 -24.91
CA VAL A 158 -11.88 -22.29 -23.85
C VAL A 158 -10.64 -23.06 -23.40
N LEU A 159 -10.77 -24.36 -23.10
CA LEU A 159 -9.64 -25.23 -22.74
C LEU A 159 -8.56 -25.27 -23.83
N ARG A 160 -8.96 -25.34 -25.11
CA ARG A 160 -8.03 -25.25 -26.25
C ARG A 160 -7.27 -23.92 -26.27
N SER A 161 -8.00 -22.81 -26.11
CA SER A 161 -7.40 -21.46 -26.09
C SER A 161 -6.50 -21.25 -24.87
N LEU A 162 -6.83 -21.85 -23.72
CA LEU A 162 -6.01 -21.87 -22.51
C LEU A 162 -4.66 -22.56 -22.77
N ILE A 163 -4.67 -23.79 -23.29
CA ILE A 163 -3.42 -24.52 -23.59
C ILE A 163 -2.54 -23.71 -24.56
N ALA A 164 -3.12 -23.22 -25.66
CA ALA A 164 -2.37 -22.51 -26.69
C ALA A 164 -1.78 -21.18 -26.15
N CYS A 165 -2.57 -20.37 -25.45
CA CYS A 165 -2.12 -19.13 -24.83
C CYS A 165 -1.09 -19.40 -23.73
N ALA A 166 -1.24 -20.46 -22.95
CA ALA A 166 -0.29 -20.84 -21.91
C ALA A 166 1.07 -21.22 -22.49
N GLN A 167 1.11 -22.11 -23.49
CA GLN A 167 2.35 -22.55 -24.13
C GLN A 167 3.08 -21.40 -24.84
N ASP A 168 2.37 -20.59 -25.62
CA ASP A 168 2.95 -19.41 -26.30
C ASP A 168 3.46 -18.36 -25.28
N SER A 169 2.76 -18.19 -24.15
CA SER A 169 3.25 -17.36 -23.04
C SER A 169 4.55 -17.89 -22.42
N CYS A 170 4.65 -19.21 -22.22
CA CYS A 170 5.83 -19.83 -21.60
C CYS A 170 7.13 -19.64 -22.40
N ASP A 171 7.03 -19.54 -23.74
CA ASP A 171 8.17 -19.25 -24.63
C ASP A 171 8.39 -17.73 -24.84
N ASN A 172 7.32 -16.93 -24.94
CA ASN A 172 7.39 -15.57 -25.50
C ASN A 172 7.01 -14.42 -24.54
N ASP A 173 6.61 -14.65 -23.28
CA ASP A 173 6.14 -13.57 -22.39
C ASP A 173 7.22 -12.71 -21.73
N GLY A 174 8.49 -13.10 -21.85
CA GLY A 174 9.64 -12.33 -21.38
C GLY A 174 9.83 -12.28 -19.85
N LEU A 175 9.09 -13.09 -19.08
CA LEU A 175 9.24 -13.13 -17.62
C LEU A 175 10.52 -13.85 -17.16
N SER A 176 11.05 -13.44 -16.00
CA SER A 176 12.33 -13.92 -15.47
C SER A 176 12.35 -15.38 -15.00
N LYS A 177 11.18 -16.00 -14.76
CA LYS A 177 11.02 -17.41 -14.41
C LYS A 177 10.28 -18.15 -15.54
N PRO A 178 10.82 -19.27 -16.07
CA PRO A 178 10.10 -20.10 -17.04
C PRO A 178 8.92 -20.84 -16.39
N CYS A 179 8.03 -21.41 -17.20
CA CYS A 179 6.95 -22.29 -16.74
C CYS A 179 7.46 -23.64 -16.21
N ASN A 180 6.59 -24.38 -15.52
CA ASN A 180 6.82 -25.80 -15.29
C ASN A 180 6.49 -26.60 -16.56
N ARG A 181 7.20 -27.72 -16.76
CA ARG A 181 7.10 -28.62 -17.93
C ARG A 181 5.81 -29.44 -17.98
N THR A 182 4.88 -29.17 -17.08
CA THR A 182 3.49 -29.63 -17.12
C THR A 182 2.74 -28.93 -18.25
N ILE A 183 2.91 -27.62 -18.40
CA ILE A 183 2.33 -26.82 -19.51
C ILE A 183 2.81 -27.32 -20.88
N ASP A 184 4.13 -27.55 -21.05
CA ASP A 184 4.75 -28.05 -22.29
C ASP A 184 4.16 -29.40 -22.77
N ARG A 185 3.54 -30.16 -21.87
CA ARG A 185 2.98 -31.50 -22.13
C ARG A 185 1.49 -31.49 -22.39
N LEU A 186 0.79 -30.39 -22.11
CA LEU A 186 -0.63 -30.27 -22.37
C LEU A 186 -0.90 -30.39 -23.88
N SER A 187 -1.89 -31.20 -24.23
CA SER A 187 -2.34 -31.35 -25.62
C SER A 187 -3.83 -31.58 -25.62
N TYR A 188 -4.57 -30.73 -26.33
CA TYR A 188 -6.03 -30.75 -26.38
C TYR A 188 -6.61 -32.12 -26.78
N ASP A 189 -5.90 -32.89 -27.61
CA ASP A 189 -6.38 -34.20 -28.11
C ASP A 189 -6.07 -35.38 -27.16
N THR A 190 -5.30 -35.15 -26.08
CA THR A 190 -4.82 -36.24 -25.19
C THR A 190 -4.93 -35.95 -23.70
N SER A 191 -4.85 -34.69 -23.28
CA SER A 191 -4.94 -34.30 -21.86
C SER A 191 -6.39 -34.20 -21.40
N THR A 192 -6.67 -34.59 -20.16
CA THR A 192 -8.02 -34.43 -19.59
C THR A 192 -8.24 -32.99 -19.09
N PRO A 193 -9.50 -32.53 -18.93
CA PRO A 193 -9.78 -31.23 -18.32
C PRO A 193 -9.16 -31.07 -16.94
N GLU A 194 -9.13 -32.14 -16.13
CA GLU A 194 -8.48 -32.16 -14.81
C GLU A 194 -6.96 -31.93 -14.92
N GLU A 195 -6.27 -32.62 -15.84
CA GLU A 195 -4.83 -32.41 -16.07
C GLU A 195 -4.52 -30.97 -16.55
N ILE A 196 -5.44 -30.36 -17.31
CA ILE A 196 -5.34 -28.97 -17.74
C ILE A 196 -5.53 -28.01 -16.57
N PHE A 197 -6.49 -28.26 -15.67
CA PHE A 197 -6.70 -27.44 -14.47
C PHE A 197 -5.56 -27.57 -13.46
N GLU A 198 -5.06 -28.79 -13.19
CA GLU A 198 -3.91 -29.04 -12.31
C GLU A 198 -2.65 -28.31 -12.82
N ALA A 199 -2.36 -28.39 -14.11
CA ALA A 199 -1.25 -27.67 -14.72
C ALA A 199 -1.44 -26.13 -14.71
N LEU A 200 -2.68 -25.63 -14.66
CA LEU A 200 -2.98 -24.20 -14.58
C LEU A 200 -2.77 -23.60 -13.18
N ASP A 201 -2.80 -24.37 -12.09
CA ASP A 201 -2.35 -23.86 -10.78
C ASP A 201 -0.83 -23.62 -10.75
N GLU A 202 -0.05 -24.44 -11.47
CA GLU A 202 1.40 -24.28 -11.64
C GLU A 202 1.78 -23.19 -12.66
N PHE A 203 0.84 -22.72 -13.48
CA PHE A 203 1.08 -21.67 -14.49
C PHE A 203 1.54 -20.34 -13.89
N CYS A 204 1.19 -20.12 -12.61
CA CYS A 204 1.59 -18.97 -11.81
C CYS A 204 2.77 -19.28 -10.86
N PRO A 205 4.03 -19.08 -11.29
CA PRO A 205 5.15 -19.05 -10.36
C PRO A 205 5.11 -17.78 -9.49
N GLU A 206 5.70 -17.85 -8.31
CA GLU A 206 6.05 -16.67 -7.52
C GLU A 206 7.08 -15.82 -8.29
N LEU A 207 6.64 -14.74 -8.93
CA LEU A 207 7.52 -13.81 -9.64
C LEU A 207 8.14 -12.80 -8.65
N PRO A 208 9.47 -12.74 -8.50
CA PRO A 208 10.11 -11.77 -7.62
C PRO A 208 10.02 -10.38 -8.25
N ALA A 209 9.54 -9.39 -7.50
CA ALA A 209 9.47 -8.02 -7.96
C ALA A 209 10.87 -7.36 -7.93
N GLU A 210 11.43 -7.06 -9.10
CA GLU A 210 12.65 -6.26 -9.20
C GLU A 210 12.33 -4.78 -8.95
N VAL A 211 13.13 -4.15 -8.08
CA VAL A 211 12.94 -2.74 -7.72
C VAL A 211 13.78 -1.89 -8.66
N ASN A 212 13.13 -0.98 -9.40
CA ASN A 212 13.79 -0.10 -10.35
C ASN A 212 14.85 0.75 -9.63
N PRO A 213 16.15 0.67 -10.00
CA PRO A 213 17.22 1.39 -9.35
C PRO A 213 17.14 2.92 -9.53
N ASP A 214 16.37 3.42 -10.49
CA ASP A 214 16.10 4.86 -10.63
C ASP A 214 15.04 5.36 -9.62
N ILE A 215 14.19 4.45 -9.09
CA ILE A 215 13.28 4.72 -7.98
C ILE A 215 14.00 4.58 -6.64
N PHE A 216 14.66 3.43 -6.40
CA PHE A 216 15.25 3.07 -5.11
C PHE A 216 16.78 2.90 -5.16
N GLY A 217 17.45 3.82 -5.84
CA GLY A 217 18.91 3.79 -5.95
C GLY A 217 19.61 3.90 -4.58
N PRO A 218 20.77 3.24 -4.38
CA PRO A 218 21.48 3.26 -3.10
C PRO A 218 21.89 4.67 -2.64
N GLY A 219 22.07 5.62 -3.57
CA GLY A 219 22.31 7.03 -3.24
C GLY A 219 21.11 7.72 -2.58
N VAL A 220 19.88 7.39 -3.00
CA VAL A 220 18.63 7.89 -2.40
C VAL A 220 18.51 7.34 -0.98
N LEU A 221 18.70 6.03 -0.81
CA LEU A 221 18.69 5.33 0.47
C LEU A 221 19.70 5.92 1.48
N ILE A 222 20.96 6.09 1.05
CA ILE A 222 22.03 6.69 1.87
C ILE A 222 21.67 8.14 2.27
N SER A 223 21.07 8.92 1.36
CA SER A 223 20.66 10.30 1.66
C SER A 223 19.56 10.37 2.72
N TYR A 224 18.57 9.47 2.70
CA TYR A 224 17.56 9.38 3.76
C TYR A 224 18.17 8.99 5.13
N VAL A 225 19.07 8.00 5.16
CA VAL A 225 19.77 7.60 6.39
C VAL A 225 20.59 8.76 6.95
N LEU A 226 21.32 9.49 6.11
CA LEU A 226 22.06 10.70 6.51
C LEU A 226 21.11 11.81 6.99
N GLN A 227 19.98 12.03 6.32
CA GLN A 227 18.98 13.03 6.68
C GLN A 227 18.39 12.77 8.08
N VAL A 228 18.06 11.51 8.41
CA VAL A 228 17.65 11.09 9.76
C VAL A 228 18.78 11.26 10.77
N CYS A 229 19.98 10.71 10.48
CA CYS A 229 21.13 10.75 11.38
C CYS A 229 21.53 12.19 11.75
N PHE A 230 21.56 13.10 10.78
CA PHE A 230 21.86 14.52 11.02
C PHE A 230 20.73 15.22 11.77
N ALA A 231 19.45 14.94 11.46
CA ALA A 231 18.32 15.55 12.16
C ALA A 231 18.30 15.15 13.66
N ALA A 232 18.46 13.86 13.95
CA ALA A 232 18.56 13.34 15.31
C ALA A 232 19.82 13.88 16.03
N SER A 233 20.97 13.94 15.37
CA SER A 233 22.21 14.48 15.94
C SER A 233 22.08 15.97 16.29
N LEU A 234 21.52 16.79 15.40
CA LEU A 234 21.30 18.21 15.64
C LEU A 234 20.28 18.44 16.77
N TYR A 235 19.22 17.63 16.85
CA TYR A 235 18.29 17.64 17.99
C TYR A 235 19.00 17.33 19.31
N LEU A 236 19.77 16.23 19.37
CA LEU A 236 20.48 15.82 20.59
C LEU A 236 21.53 16.84 21.02
N LEU A 237 22.27 17.43 20.07
CA LEU A 237 23.21 18.52 20.34
C LEU A 237 22.51 19.78 20.85
N LEU A 238 21.38 20.18 20.25
CA LEU A 238 20.56 21.31 20.72
C LEU A 238 20.07 21.10 22.15
N LYS A 239 19.47 19.94 22.46
CA LYS A 239 18.92 19.69 23.80
C LYS A 239 20.02 19.45 24.84
N GLY A 240 21.12 18.79 24.47
CA GLY A 240 22.31 18.64 25.30
C GLY A 240 22.95 19.99 25.64
N PHE A 241 23.10 20.88 24.66
CA PHE A 241 23.60 22.24 24.87
C PHE A 241 22.66 23.07 25.75
N THR A 242 21.34 23.04 25.50
CA THR A 242 20.34 23.76 26.32
C THR A 242 20.30 23.23 27.77
N LEU A 243 20.48 21.93 27.98
CA LEU A 243 20.63 21.33 29.31
C LEU A 243 21.92 21.80 30.00
N TRP A 244 23.06 21.78 29.29
CA TRP A 244 24.35 22.26 29.78
C TRP A 244 24.32 23.74 30.18
N VAL A 245 23.72 24.61 29.34
CA VAL A 245 23.49 26.03 29.65
C VAL A 245 22.63 26.17 30.91
N THR A 246 21.56 25.37 31.04
CA THR A 246 20.68 25.44 32.23
C THR A 246 21.44 25.06 33.51
N ILE A 247 22.19 23.95 33.49
CA ILE A 247 22.97 23.47 34.64
C ILE A 247 24.06 24.46 35.04
N THR A 248 24.84 24.96 34.07
CA THR A 248 25.93 25.92 34.32
C THR A 248 25.42 27.27 34.80
N GLN A 249 24.33 27.79 34.21
CA GLN A 249 23.73 29.06 34.63
C GLN A 249 23.09 28.99 36.01
N ASP A 250 22.31 27.95 36.36
CA ASP A 250 21.74 27.84 37.71
C ASP A 250 22.82 27.56 38.77
N THR A 251 23.94 26.91 38.42
CA THR A 251 25.10 26.75 39.31
C THR A 251 25.80 28.10 39.57
N SER A 252 25.99 28.92 38.54
CA SER A 252 26.53 30.29 38.68
C SER A 252 25.58 31.21 39.45
N ARG A 253 24.28 31.13 39.15
CA ARG A 253 23.23 31.95 39.76
C ARG A 253 22.93 31.55 41.21
N ARG A 254 23.18 30.31 41.62
CA ARG A 254 23.22 29.90 43.04
C ARG A 254 24.34 30.57 43.85
N LYS A 255 25.40 31.08 43.21
CA LYS A 255 26.46 31.87 43.85
C LYS A 255 26.19 33.38 43.85
N SER A 256 25.03 33.82 43.36
CA SER A 256 24.66 35.24 43.24
C SER A 256 23.46 35.56 44.14
N GLU A 257 23.61 36.51 45.07
CA GLU A 257 22.56 36.87 46.03
C GLU A 257 21.25 37.38 45.39
N PRO A 258 20.09 37.18 46.03
CA PRO A 258 18.77 37.42 45.46
C PRO A 258 18.41 38.91 45.40
N LYS A 259 18.87 39.63 44.37
CA LYS A 259 18.33 40.96 44.04
C LYS A 259 16.83 40.88 43.71
N PRO A 260 15.98 41.77 44.27
CA PRO A 260 14.53 41.59 44.26
C PRO A 260 13.90 41.70 42.87
N TYR A 261 12.86 40.88 42.65
CA TYR A 261 12.14 40.73 41.38
C TYR A 261 11.35 41.99 40.97
N ARG A 262 12.02 43.00 40.40
CA ARG A 262 11.33 43.96 39.51
C ARG A 262 11.01 43.26 38.20
N LEU A 263 9.81 42.67 38.12
CA LEU A 263 9.30 41.89 36.98
C LEU A 263 9.02 42.77 35.74
N LYS A 264 10.08 43.33 35.12
CA LYS A 264 10.00 44.13 33.89
C LYS A 264 9.69 43.23 32.69
N ARG A 265 8.42 42.84 32.58
CA ARG A 265 7.88 41.83 31.66
C ARG A 265 7.77 42.33 30.21
N SER A 266 8.89 42.79 29.65
CA SER A 266 9.02 43.00 28.20
C SER A 266 8.92 41.66 27.47
N LEU A 267 8.35 41.68 26.26
CA LEU A 267 8.24 40.51 25.39
C LEU A 267 9.45 40.38 24.45
N THR A 268 10.65 40.60 24.98
CA THR A 268 11.92 40.56 24.24
C THR A 268 12.92 39.57 24.84
N ARG A 269 12.47 38.35 25.18
CA ARG A 269 13.38 37.25 25.61
C ARG A 269 14.42 36.87 24.55
N ILE A 270 14.19 37.19 23.27
CA ILE A 270 15.19 37.11 22.19
C ILE A 270 16.34 38.11 22.43
N GLU A 271 16.01 39.36 22.79
CA GLU A 271 16.96 40.45 23.06
C GLU A 271 17.79 40.18 24.33
N SER A 272 17.16 39.61 25.37
CA SER A 272 17.81 39.31 26.65
C SER A 272 18.43 37.91 26.77
N MET A 273 18.56 37.16 25.68
CA MET A 273 19.10 35.78 25.71
C MET A 273 19.96 35.42 24.50
N ILE A 274 19.85 36.14 23.37
CA ILE A 274 20.63 35.87 22.14
C ILE A 274 21.69 36.96 21.88
N TRP A 275 21.61 38.13 22.54
CA TRP A 275 22.36 39.33 22.13
C TRP A 275 23.04 40.13 23.26
N ARG A 276 23.28 39.56 24.45
CA ARG A 276 23.78 40.38 25.58
C ARG A 276 24.69 39.74 26.64
N ASP A 277 25.44 38.69 26.31
CA ASP A 277 26.66 38.34 27.06
C ASP A 277 27.74 37.77 26.13
N SER A 278 28.94 38.37 26.17
CA SER A 278 30.02 38.16 25.20
C SER A 278 30.85 36.89 25.47
N GLY A 279 30.19 35.76 25.65
CA GLY A 279 30.80 34.45 25.93
C GLY A 279 30.65 33.43 24.80
N GLY A 280 31.50 32.39 24.81
CA GLY A 280 31.44 31.30 23.83
C GLY A 280 30.07 30.63 23.72
N LEU A 281 29.33 30.56 24.83
CA LEU A 281 27.94 30.05 24.90
C LEU A 281 26.96 30.79 23.96
N SER A 282 27.19 32.08 23.69
CA SER A 282 26.37 32.86 22.75
C SER A 282 26.78 32.66 21.29
N ARG A 283 28.02 32.17 21.04
CA ARG A 283 28.49 31.83 19.70
C ARG A 283 28.04 30.42 19.31
N THR A 284 28.07 29.47 20.24
CA THR A 284 27.59 28.09 20.00
C THR A 284 26.08 28.03 19.83
N SER A 285 25.30 28.83 20.58
CA SER A 285 23.85 28.90 20.38
C SER A 285 23.46 29.48 19.02
N ILE A 286 24.17 30.52 18.55
CA ILE A 286 24.00 31.08 17.20
C ILE A 286 24.38 30.04 16.14
N ALA A 287 25.52 29.35 16.29
CA ALA A 287 25.95 28.34 15.32
C ALA A 287 24.98 27.16 15.19
N ILE A 288 24.48 26.61 16.31
CA ILE A 288 23.46 25.55 16.27
C ILE A 288 22.17 26.07 15.60
N ALA A 289 21.77 27.32 15.87
CA ALA A 289 20.59 27.92 15.26
C ALA A 289 20.74 28.19 13.75
N THR A 290 21.92 28.55 13.25
CA THR A 290 22.16 28.70 11.80
C THR A 290 22.21 27.34 11.11
N THR A 291 22.95 26.36 11.67
CA THR A 291 23.03 25.01 11.08
C THR A 291 21.67 24.31 11.03
N LEU A 292 20.78 24.52 12.00
CA LEU A 292 19.40 24.00 11.93
C LEU A 292 18.58 24.62 10.78
N VAL A 293 18.80 25.89 10.45
CA VAL A 293 18.11 26.58 9.34
C VAL A 293 18.70 26.18 7.99
N GLU A 294 20.03 26.14 7.88
CA GLU A 294 20.77 25.71 6.68
C GLU A 294 20.46 24.24 6.34
N PHE A 295 20.41 23.37 7.35
CA PHE A 295 20.04 21.97 7.19
C PHE A 295 18.57 21.78 6.78
N GLN A 296 17.63 22.51 7.41
CA GLN A 296 16.22 22.52 6.99
C GLN A 296 16.07 22.97 5.54
N GLU A 297 16.85 23.97 5.09
CA GLU A 297 16.81 24.46 3.71
C GLU A 297 17.37 23.43 2.72
N ALA A 298 18.48 22.76 3.04
CA ALA A 298 19.01 21.65 2.25
C ALA A 298 18.04 20.45 2.20
N GLN A 299 17.38 20.11 3.31
CA GLN A 299 16.33 19.09 3.37
C GLN A 299 15.16 19.42 2.44
N CYS A 300 14.69 20.68 2.40
CA CYS A 300 13.60 21.08 1.50
C CYS A 300 13.95 20.74 0.04
N TRP A 301 15.12 21.21 -0.45
CA TRP A 301 15.52 20.99 -1.85
C TRP A 301 15.74 19.52 -2.20
N PHE A 302 16.26 18.72 -1.27
CA PHE A 302 16.43 17.28 -1.49
C PHE A 302 15.08 16.55 -1.52
N VAL A 303 14.22 16.76 -0.52
CA VAL A 303 12.90 16.10 -0.43
C VAL A 303 12.01 16.51 -1.61
N PHE A 304 12.03 17.77 -2.04
CA PHE A 304 11.30 18.25 -3.21
C PHE A 304 11.68 17.49 -4.49
N ALA A 305 12.99 17.29 -4.72
CA ALA A 305 13.47 16.54 -5.87
C ALA A 305 13.03 15.07 -5.83
N VAL A 306 13.15 14.40 -4.68
CA VAL A 306 12.74 12.99 -4.55
C VAL A 306 11.21 12.83 -4.58
N GLN A 307 10.43 13.77 -4.06
CA GLN A 307 8.96 13.73 -4.15
C GLN A 307 8.48 13.93 -5.59
N ILE A 308 9.06 14.86 -6.36
CA ILE A 308 8.77 14.98 -7.79
C ILE A 308 9.15 13.69 -8.53
N ALA A 309 10.33 13.14 -8.27
CA ALA A 309 10.76 11.87 -8.85
C ALA A 309 9.84 10.70 -8.46
N SER A 310 9.36 10.63 -7.22
CA SER A 310 8.44 9.59 -6.74
C SER A 310 7.05 9.70 -7.36
N ILE A 311 6.52 10.91 -7.51
CA ILE A 311 5.22 11.15 -8.17
C ILE A 311 5.33 10.83 -9.66
N LEU A 312 6.42 11.26 -10.32
CA LEU A 312 6.70 10.87 -11.69
C LEU A 312 6.90 9.36 -11.82
N ALA A 313 7.54 8.68 -10.87
CA ALA A 313 7.65 7.22 -10.87
C ALA A 313 6.28 6.54 -10.74
N ILE A 314 5.43 6.95 -9.80
CA ILE A 314 4.08 6.37 -9.67
C ILE A 314 3.24 6.57 -10.95
N VAL A 315 3.41 7.68 -11.66
CA VAL A 315 2.67 7.99 -12.89
C VAL A 315 3.29 7.39 -14.15
N VAL A 316 4.63 7.37 -14.27
CA VAL A 316 5.37 6.98 -15.49
C VAL A 316 5.93 5.56 -15.40
N ASN A 317 6.32 5.06 -14.22
CA ASN A 317 6.64 3.62 -14.02
C ASN A 317 5.35 2.76 -13.96
N SER A 318 4.17 3.33 -14.23
CA SER A 318 3.01 2.57 -14.74
C SER A 318 3.19 2.14 -16.21
N GLN A 319 4.23 2.66 -16.87
CA GLN A 319 4.65 2.42 -18.26
C GLN A 319 5.99 1.67 -18.34
N GLU A 320 6.54 1.21 -17.22
CA GLU A 320 7.79 0.43 -17.14
C GLU A 320 7.63 -0.68 -16.07
N GLY A 321 7.84 -1.94 -16.45
CA GLY A 321 7.73 -3.11 -15.57
C GLY A 321 7.13 -4.33 -16.29
N THR A 322 7.47 -5.54 -15.84
CA THR A 322 7.19 -6.80 -16.57
C THR A 322 5.92 -7.53 -16.13
N PHE A 323 5.47 -7.32 -14.88
CA PHE A 323 4.21 -7.88 -14.37
C PHE A 323 3.56 -6.96 -13.32
N TRP A 324 2.27 -7.17 -13.00
CA TRP A 324 1.50 -6.27 -12.14
C TRP A 324 2.10 -6.07 -10.74
N GLY A 325 2.61 -7.14 -10.13
CA GLY A 325 3.23 -7.09 -8.80
C GLY A 325 4.48 -6.21 -8.76
N GLU A 326 5.28 -6.19 -9.83
CA GLU A 326 6.46 -5.34 -9.97
C GLU A 326 6.09 -3.85 -9.95
N ILE A 327 5.06 -3.46 -10.71
CA ILE A 327 4.54 -2.08 -10.75
C ILE A 327 3.98 -1.68 -9.38
N VAL A 328 3.24 -2.57 -8.71
CA VAL A 328 2.69 -2.36 -7.36
C VAL A 328 3.80 -2.16 -6.32
N VAL A 329 4.85 -2.99 -6.34
CA VAL A 329 5.99 -2.88 -5.41
C VAL A 329 6.81 -1.61 -5.66
N ASN A 330 7.13 -1.29 -6.92
CA ASN A 330 7.83 -0.07 -7.28
C ASN A 330 7.05 1.19 -6.86
N ALA A 331 5.73 1.20 -7.03
CA ALA A 331 4.86 2.29 -6.59
C ALA A 331 4.75 2.39 -5.05
N ALA A 332 4.72 1.27 -4.34
CA ALA A 332 4.73 1.22 -2.88
C ALA A 332 6.04 1.81 -2.30
N ILE A 333 7.17 1.52 -2.94
CA ILE A 333 8.49 2.07 -2.56
C ILE A 333 8.56 3.57 -2.87
N ALA A 334 8.19 4.00 -4.08
CA ALA A 334 8.13 5.43 -4.45
C ALA A 334 7.24 6.24 -3.48
N PHE A 335 6.09 5.69 -3.11
CA PHE A 335 5.22 6.26 -2.09
C PHE A 335 5.93 6.38 -0.72
N HIS A 336 6.60 5.33 -0.24
CA HIS A 336 7.36 5.40 1.01
C HIS A 336 8.46 6.47 0.97
N LEU A 337 9.25 6.56 -0.11
CA LEU A 337 10.30 7.58 -0.26
C LEU A 337 9.72 9.00 -0.13
N SER A 338 8.58 9.26 -0.80
CA SER A 338 7.90 10.56 -0.74
C SER A 338 7.55 11.02 0.70
N LEU A 339 7.26 10.07 1.61
CA LEU A 339 6.88 10.37 3.00
C LEU A 339 8.05 10.35 4.00
N ASN A 340 9.04 9.46 3.84
CA ASN A 340 10.14 9.30 4.82
C ASN A 340 10.88 10.63 5.09
N GLY A 341 11.11 11.44 4.06
CA GLY A 341 11.85 12.71 4.19
C GLY A 341 11.14 13.77 5.03
N ILE A 342 9.81 13.76 5.04
CA ILE A 342 9.00 14.77 5.73
C ILE A 342 9.10 14.64 7.26
N LEU A 343 9.19 13.43 7.80
CA LEU A 343 9.25 13.21 9.24
C LEU A 343 10.48 13.90 9.89
N SER A 344 11.61 13.91 9.19
CA SER A 344 12.82 14.59 9.68
C SER A 344 12.71 16.11 9.58
N MET A 345 11.98 16.61 8.58
CA MET A 345 11.68 18.03 8.42
C MET A 345 10.68 18.51 9.48
N PHE A 346 9.69 17.70 9.85
CA PHE A 346 8.81 18.00 10.99
C PHE A 346 9.62 18.09 12.28
N LEU A 347 10.54 17.15 12.57
CA LEU A 347 11.40 17.21 13.75
C LEU A 347 12.15 18.56 13.85
N ILE A 348 12.82 18.97 12.77
CA ILE A 348 13.62 20.20 12.76
C ILE A 348 12.74 21.46 12.79
N GLN A 349 11.65 21.51 12.02
CA GLN A 349 10.74 22.66 12.02
C GLN A 349 10.01 22.82 13.38
N VAL A 350 9.66 21.72 14.06
CA VAL A 350 9.12 21.72 15.44
C VAL A 350 10.17 22.27 16.43
N CYS A 351 11.43 21.86 16.31
CA CYS A 351 12.52 22.40 17.14
C CYS A 351 12.72 23.91 16.94
N LEU A 352 12.78 24.37 15.68
CA LEU A 352 12.88 25.80 15.36
C LEU A 352 11.75 26.60 16.03
N HIS A 353 10.51 26.13 15.93
CA HIS A 353 9.34 26.78 16.55
C HIS A 353 9.38 26.79 18.08
N HIS A 354 9.88 25.72 18.71
CA HIS A 354 10.01 25.60 20.17
C HIS A 354 11.07 26.57 20.73
N GLU A 355 12.28 26.58 20.18
CA GLU A 355 13.33 27.54 20.55
C GLU A 355 12.94 28.99 20.14
N GLY A 356 12.01 29.09 19.19
CA GLY A 356 11.35 30.33 18.81
C GLY A 356 11.96 31.03 17.59
N ILE A 357 12.84 30.34 16.89
CA ILE A 357 13.36 30.70 15.57
C ILE A 357 12.21 30.55 14.58
N ARG A 358 11.92 31.60 13.81
CA ARG A 358 10.85 31.61 12.81
C ARG A 358 11.34 32.32 11.57
N ASN A 359 11.63 31.53 10.54
CA ASN A 359 11.91 31.98 9.19
C ASN A 359 10.68 31.68 8.32
N TRP A 360 10.32 32.56 7.39
CA TRP A 360 9.25 32.30 6.44
C TRP A 360 9.74 31.52 5.20
N HIS A 361 11.05 31.57 4.89
CA HIS A 361 11.65 30.81 3.79
C HIS A 361 11.53 29.30 4.01
N THR A 362 12.19 28.78 5.04
CA THR A 362 12.18 27.34 5.37
C THR A 362 10.79 26.82 5.71
N PHE A 363 9.94 27.65 6.34
CA PHE A 363 8.55 27.27 6.62
C PHE A 363 7.70 27.17 5.36
N LEU A 364 7.90 28.04 4.36
CA LEU A 364 7.16 27.96 3.10
C LEU A 364 7.60 26.75 2.28
N GLY A 365 8.90 26.46 2.20
CA GLY A 365 9.41 25.22 1.58
C GLY A 365 8.80 23.99 2.24
N PHE A 366 8.98 23.83 3.55
CA PHE A 366 8.37 22.75 4.34
C PHE A 366 6.84 22.61 4.14
N PHE A 367 6.10 23.73 4.04
CA PHE A 367 4.66 23.69 3.78
C PHE A 367 4.34 23.22 2.35
N MET A 368 5.16 23.56 1.36
CA MET A 368 5.03 23.04 -0.01
C MET A 368 5.36 21.54 -0.08
N GLU A 369 6.41 21.06 0.61
CA GLU A 369 6.71 19.61 0.70
C GLU A 369 5.53 18.84 1.33
N TYR A 370 4.91 19.39 2.39
CA TYR A 370 3.74 18.75 3.00
C TYR A 370 2.54 18.69 2.05
N LEU A 371 2.31 19.74 1.24
CA LEU A 371 1.29 19.69 0.18
C LEU A 371 1.64 18.69 -0.94
N LEU A 372 2.91 18.61 -1.33
CA LEU A 372 3.39 17.71 -2.37
C LEU A 372 3.32 16.24 -1.92
N ALA A 373 3.56 15.95 -0.65
CA ALA A 373 3.26 14.65 -0.05
C ALA A 373 1.76 14.34 0.01
N ILE A 374 0.88 15.31 0.29
CA ILE A 374 -0.57 15.08 0.16
C ILE A 374 -0.91 14.68 -1.28
N VAL A 375 -0.29 15.31 -2.29
CA VAL A 375 -0.43 14.92 -3.70
C VAL A 375 0.14 13.51 -3.95
N ALA A 376 1.31 13.15 -3.39
CA ALA A 376 1.83 11.79 -3.47
C ALA A 376 0.87 10.75 -2.86
N THR A 377 0.28 11.05 -1.69
CA THR A 377 -0.72 10.19 -1.03
C THR A 377 -2.06 10.11 -1.74
N SER A 378 -2.29 10.91 -2.79
CA SER A 378 -3.51 10.85 -3.63
C SER A 378 -3.28 10.22 -5.01
N GLN A 379 -2.04 9.85 -5.36
CA GLN A 379 -1.76 9.15 -6.62
C GLN A 379 -2.29 7.71 -6.59
N LYS A 380 -2.79 7.25 -7.74
CA LYS A 380 -3.28 5.89 -8.00
C LYS A 380 -2.66 5.36 -9.28
N ILE A 381 -2.48 4.04 -9.36
CA ILE A 381 -2.15 3.34 -10.60
C ILE A 381 -3.37 2.54 -11.04
N TYR A 382 -3.87 2.83 -12.25
CA TYR A 382 -4.98 2.07 -12.85
C TYR A 382 -4.43 0.83 -13.55
N PHE A 383 -4.94 -0.35 -13.21
CA PHE A 383 -4.59 -1.63 -13.84
C PHE A 383 -4.80 -1.61 -15.35
N LYS A 384 -5.80 -0.87 -15.85
CA LYS A 384 -6.05 -0.68 -17.29
C LYS A 384 -4.84 -0.09 -18.03
N ASP A 385 -4.06 0.76 -17.37
CA ASP A 385 -2.92 1.47 -17.97
C ASP A 385 -1.70 0.54 -17.98
N ALA A 386 -1.52 -0.27 -16.93
CA ALA A 386 -0.55 -1.38 -16.90
C ALA A 386 -0.90 -2.50 -17.90
N PHE A 387 -2.18 -2.85 -18.07
CA PHE A 387 -2.65 -3.80 -19.10
C PHE A 387 -2.32 -3.27 -20.50
N ALA A 388 -2.56 -1.98 -20.75
CA ALA A 388 -2.19 -1.34 -22.01
C ALA A 388 -0.65 -1.32 -22.22
N LEU A 389 0.14 -1.16 -21.15
CA LEU A 389 1.59 -1.33 -21.19
C LEU A 389 1.98 -2.75 -21.61
N PHE A 390 1.55 -3.77 -20.86
CA PHE A 390 1.93 -5.16 -21.15
C PHE A 390 1.52 -5.56 -22.58
N LYS A 391 0.32 -5.13 -23.03
CA LYS A 391 -0.17 -5.30 -24.41
C LYS A 391 0.64 -4.49 -25.45
N SER A 392 1.40 -3.47 -25.07
CA SER A 392 2.30 -2.73 -25.97
C SER A 392 3.71 -3.30 -26.04
N GLN A 393 4.14 -4.02 -24.99
CA GLN A 393 5.47 -4.64 -24.88
C GLN A 393 5.46 -6.07 -25.44
N ASN A 394 4.71 -6.98 -24.80
CA ASN A 394 4.76 -8.42 -25.07
C ASN A 394 3.34 -8.92 -25.44
N GLN A 395 3.04 -8.91 -26.74
CA GLN A 395 1.80 -9.49 -27.28
C GLN A 395 1.99 -10.98 -27.61
N ILE A 396 1.10 -11.82 -27.09
CA ILE A 396 1.11 -13.27 -27.35
C ILE A 396 0.05 -13.56 -28.43
N GLU A 397 0.43 -14.23 -29.52
CA GLU A 397 -0.45 -14.44 -30.68
C GLU A 397 -1.58 -15.42 -30.32
N ALA A 398 -1.26 -16.52 -29.63
CA ALA A 398 -2.26 -17.49 -29.18
C ALA A 398 -3.26 -16.90 -28.16
N CYS A 399 -2.86 -15.87 -27.40
CA CYS A 399 -3.74 -15.10 -26.53
C CYS A 399 -4.55 -14.01 -27.28
N GLY A 400 -4.52 -13.99 -28.62
CA GLY A 400 -5.25 -13.04 -29.45
C GLY A 400 -4.67 -11.62 -29.43
N PHE A 401 -3.34 -11.51 -29.42
CA PHE A 401 -2.58 -10.25 -29.29
C PHE A 401 -2.86 -9.51 -27.97
N ASN A 402 -3.17 -10.25 -26.92
CA ASN A 402 -3.23 -9.77 -25.53
C ASN A 402 -1.91 -10.14 -24.80
N PRO A 403 -1.60 -9.49 -23.66
CA PRO A 403 -0.46 -9.90 -22.85
C PRO A 403 -0.68 -11.28 -22.22
N SER A 404 0.43 -11.95 -21.89
CA SER A 404 0.44 -13.22 -21.16
C SER A 404 -0.36 -13.10 -19.85
N PRO A 405 -1.27 -14.04 -19.53
CA PRO A 405 -1.96 -14.04 -18.24
C PRO A 405 -1.00 -14.23 -17.06
N ARG A 406 0.25 -14.66 -17.29
CA ARG A 406 1.30 -14.74 -16.26
C ARG A 406 1.71 -13.37 -15.72
N THR A 407 1.48 -12.29 -16.47
CA THR A 407 1.64 -10.90 -15.97
C THR A 407 0.68 -10.55 -14.81
N TYR A 408 -0.35 -11.38 -14.57
CA TYR A 408 -1.30 -11.26 -13.46
C TYR A 408 -1.01 -12.21 -12.28
N CYS A 409 -0.05 -13.14 -12.41
CA CYS A 409 0.37 -14.08 -11.36
C CYS A 409 1.15 -13.44 -10.20
N ALA A 410 0.78 -12.20 -9.83
CA ALA A 410 1.45 -11.40 -8.83
C ALA A 410 1.17 -11.91 -7.40
N ALA A 411 2.04 -12.77 -6.89
CA ALA A 411 2.14 -13.03 -5.46
C ALA A 411 2.64 -11.75 -4.75
N THR A 412 1.72 -10.95 -4.21
CA THR A 412 2.04 -9.73 -3.43
C THR A 412 2.88 -10.00 -2.19
N GLN A 413 2.94 -11.26 -1.73
CA GLN A 413 3.76 -11.74 -0.63
C GLN A 413 5.26 -11.96 -1.02
N GLY A 414 5.60 -11.93 -2.31
CA GLY A 414 6.87 -12.45 -2.86
C GLY A 414 7.99 -11.43 -3.12
N ILE A 415 8.47 -10.72 -2.09
CA ILE A 415 9.75 -10.00 -2.17
C ILE A 415 10.85 -10.89 -1.58
N ASP A 416 11.83 -11.27 -2.41
CA ASP A 416 12.87 -12.30 -2.12
C ASP A 416 13.59 -12.11 -0.77
N GLY A 417 13.08 -12.75 0.28
CA GLY A 417 13.66 -12.79 1.63
C GLY A 417 13.76 -11.46 2.38
N GLN A 418 13.57 -10.33 1.71
CA GLN A 418 13.66 -8.98 2.28
C GLN A 418 12.28 -8.45 2.65
N SER A 419 11.84 -8.78 3.86
CA SER A 419 10.80 -7.97 4.52
C SER A 419 11.20 -6.49 4.50
N PHE A 420 10.23 -5.58 4.29
CA PHE A 420 10.41 -4.12 4.34
C PHE A 420 10.76 -3.57 5.75
N SER A 421 11.47 -4.35 6.57
CA SER A 421 12.03 -4.00 7.88
C SER A 421 12.86 -2.72 7.93
N PHE A 422 13.31 -2.19 6.78
CA PHE A 422 13.91 -0.85 6.68
C PHE A 422 12.89 0.30 6.86
N PHE A 423 11.64 0.10 6.45
CA PHE A 423 10.58 1.10 6.60
C PHE A 423 9.64 0.74 7.77
N PRO A 424 9.39 1.67 8.71
CA PRO A 424 8.36 1.50 9.74
C PRO A 424 7.01 0.98 9.19
N HIS A 425 6.41 0.04 9.90
CA HIS A 425 5.20 -0.69 9.50
C HIS A 425 4.14 0.25 8.88
N PRO A 426 3.55 -0.03 7.69
CA PRO A 426 2.85 1.01 6.92
C PRO A 426 1.66 1.67 7.65
N LEU A 427 0.98 0.93 8.53
CA LEU A 427 -0.04 1.45 9.46
C LEU A 427 0.49 2.57 10.39
N LEU A 428 1.71 2.47 10.90
CA LEU A 428 2.33 3.49 11.74
C LEU A 428 2.63 4.76 10.94
N TYR A 429 3.12 4.62 9.71
CA TYR A 429 3.27 5.74 8.77
C TYR A 429 1.93 6.44 8.49
N LYS A 430 0.90 5.66 8.15
CA LYS A 430 -0.46 6.12 7.86
C LYS A 430 -1.08 6.88 9.04
N MET A 431 -0.92 6.36 10.26
CA MET A 431 -1.37 7.04 11.49
C MET A 431 -0.57 8.32 11.78
N THR A 432 0.75 8.31 11.55
CA THR A 432 1.60 9.49 11.75
C THR A 432 1.20 10.62 10.80
N PHE A 433 1.08 10.32 9.51
CA PHE A 433 0.70 11.30 8.48
C PHE A 433 -0.73 11.85 8.68
N LEU A 434 -1.71 10.99 9.01
CA LEU A 434 -3.09 11.44 9.20
C LEU A 434 -3.29 12.21 10.50
N ILE A 435 -2.62 11.83 11.59
CA ILE A 435 -2.90 12.34 12.94
C ILE A 435 -1.81 13.29 13.43
N LEU A 436 -0.55 12.83 13.48
CA LEU A 436 0.54 13.61 14.07
C LEU A 436 0.91 14.81 13.18
N ASP A 437 1.11 14.57 11.88
CA ASP A 437 1.50 15.61 10.92
C ASP A 437 0.39 16.64 10.74
N THR A 438 -0.88 16.20 10.64
CA THR A 438 -2.05 17.09 10.61
C THR A 438 -2.16 17.97 11.87
N ILE A 439 -1.93 17.42 13.06
CA ILE A 439 -1.94 18.21 14.32
C ILE A 439 -0.75 19.17 14.36
N ALA A 440 0.43 18.71 13.95
CA ALA A 440 1.67 19.48 13.97
C ALA A 440 1.63 20.63 12.95
N ILE A 441 1.17 20.41 11.71
CA ILE A 441 1.09 21.45 10.68
C ILE A 441 0.10 22.55 11.08
N ILE A 442 -1.06 22.19 11.64
CA ILE A 442 -2.03 23.17 12.18
C ILE A 442 -1.39 23.99 13.31
N ALA A 443 -0.66 23.36 14.23
CA ALA A 443 0.01 24.04 15.33
C ALA A 443 1.17 24.94 14.87
N LEU A 444 1.95 24.50 13.88
CA LEU A 444 3.04 25.24 13.24
C LEU A 444 2.47 26.47 12.51
N VAL A 445 1.53 26.28 11.58
CA VAL A 445 0.82 27.36 10.85
C VAL A 445 0.24 28.38 11.83
N ALA A 446 -0.46 27.94 12.87
CA ALA A 446 -1.07 28.84 13.85
C ALA A 446 -0.04 29.65 14.67
N ASP A 447 1.07 29.03 15.10
CA ASP A 447 2.12 29.72 15.85
C ASP A 447 2.95 30.67 14.95
N GLN A 448 3.15 30.29 13.69
CA GLN A 448 3.82 31.06 12.64
C GLN A 448 3.02 32.31 12.26
N LEU A 449 1.74 32.16 11.88
CA LEU A 449 0.82 33.27 11.62
C LEU A 449 0.66 34.16 12.86
N ALA A 450 0.52 33.57 14.06
CA ALA A 450 0.43 34.35 15.29
C ALA A 450 1.71 35.17 15.53
N TRP A 451 2.90 34.68 15.19
CA TRP A 451 4.16 35.45 15.28
C TRP A 451 4.18 36.59 14.26
N THR A 452 3.83 36.32 13.00
CA THR A 452 3.75 37.35 11.94
C THR A 452 2.79 38.46 12.34
N LEU A 453 1.57 38.12 12.80
CA LEU A 453 0.60 39.10 13.30
C LEU A 453 1.15 39.97 14.44
N ARG A 454 1.94 39.39 15.36
CA ARG A 454 2.55 40.08 16.51
C ARG A 454 3.74 40.99 16.16
N LYS A 455 4.50 40.67 15.11
CA LYS A 455 5.73 41.39 14.73
C LYS A 455 5.56 42.31 13.53
N HIS A 456 4.75 41.94 12.53
CA HIS A 456 4.66 42.66 11.27
C HIS A 456 4.06 44.06 11.46
N HIS A 457 4.63 45.06 10.78
CA HIS A 457 4.40 46.47 11.08
C HIS A 457 2.93 46.89 10.91
N LEU A 458 2.27 46.43 9.85
CA LEU A 458 0.86 46.72 9.58
C LEU A 458 -0.11 46.09 10.60
N THR A 459 0.16 44.86 11.05
CA THR A 459 -0.81 44.07 11.83
C THR A 459 -0.67 44.23 13.34
N LYS A 460 0.54 44.58 13.81
CA LYS A 460 0.92 44.74 15.23
C LYS A 460 0.02 45.68 16.04
N HIS A 461 -0.68 46.60 15.36
CA HIS A 461 -1.55 47.61 15.97
C HIS A 461 -3.04 47.24 15.93
N VAL A 462 -3.44 46.23 15.14
CA VAL A 462 -4.85 45.86 14.93
C VAL A 462 -5.38 45.08 16.12
N GLN A 463 -6.57 45.48 16.60
CA GLN A 463 -7.25 44.89 17.75
C GLN A 463 -8.70 44.58 17.36
N ILE A 464 -9.17 43.38 17.68
CA ILE A 464 -10.54 42.94 17.44
C ILE A 464 -11.21 42.85 18.82
N GLY A 465 -12.07 43.83 19.12
CA GLY A 465 -12.59 44.04 20.47
C GLY A 465 -11.46 44.24 21.49
N SER A 466 -11.50 43.49 22.60
CA SER A 466 -10.48 43.53 23.65
C SER A 466 -9.21 42.71 23.35
N TYR A 467 -9.12 42.06 22.19
CA TYR A 467 -8.05 41.15 21.82
C TYR A 467 -7.09 41.75 20.79
N ARG A 468 -5.78 41.66 21.04
CA ARG A 468 -4.75 41.95 20.03
C ARG A 468 -4.53 40.71 19.16
N LEU A 469 -4.52 40.89 17.84
CA LEU A 469 -4.24 39.82 16.89
C LEU A 469 -2.91 39.12 17.18
N GLY A 470 -2.86 37.81 16.89
CA GLY A 470 -1.71 36.95 17.16
C GLY A 470 -1.45 36.66 18.65
N ARG A 471 -2.36 37.00 19.57
CA ARG A 471 -2.31 36.55 20.98
C ARG A 471 -3.51 35.68 21.32
N TRP A 472 -3.23 34.46 21.77
CA TRP A 472 -4.25 33.54 22.31
C TRP A 472 -5.10 34.21 23.40
N PRO A 473 -6.41 33.87 23.51
CA PRO A 473 -7.27 34.32 24.60
C PRO A 473 -6.64 34.12 25.98
N ARG A 474 -6.88 35.05 26.90
CA ARG A 474 -6.39 34.98 28.29
C ARG A 474 -7.19 33.98 29.13
N TRP A 475 -7.09 32.69 28.78
CA TRP A 475 -7.57 31.61 29.64
C TRP A 475 -6.90 31.67 31.03
N GLY A 476 -7.65 31.24 32.05
CA GLY A 476 -7.31 31.47 33.46
C GLY A 476 -5.96 30.88 33.87
N LYS A 477 -5.24 31.60 34.74
CA LYS A 477 -3.93 31.23 35.32
C LYS A 477 -2.84 30.98 34.25
N GLN A 478 -2.23 32.06 33.76
CA GLN A 478 -1.14 32.09 32.76
C GLN A 478 -0.02 31.04 32.93
N LYS A 479 0.27 30.57 34.17
CA LYS A 479 1.23 29.48 34.41
C LYS A 479 0.80 28.16 33.76
N ARG A 480 -0.49 27.80 33.79
CA ARG A 480 -1.01 26.55 33.19
C ARG A 480 -0.88 26.55 31.67
N GLY A 481 -1.33 27.62 30.99
CA GLY A 481 -1.19 27.73 29.53
C GLY A 481 0.26 27.72 29.04
N LEU A 482 1.20 28.31 29.80
CA LEU A 482 2.63 28.24 29.48
C LEU A 482 3.19 26.81 29.65
N PHE A 483 2.81 26.12 30.73
CA PHE A 483 3.20 24.73 30.97
C PHE A 483 2.68 23.80 29.87
N ILE A 484 1.39 23.92 29.51
CA ILE A 484 0.76 23.16 28.41
C ILE A 484 1.50 23.42 27.09
N LYS A 485 1.83 24.68 26.75
CA LYS A 485 2.62 24.95 25.54
C LYS A 485 3.98 24.23 25.58
N ILE A 486 4.74 24.35 26.67
CA ILE A 486 6.09 23.75 26.75
C ILE A 486 6.03 22.22 26.61
N TRP A 487 5.06 21.56 27.25
CA TRP A 487 4.89 20.11 27.12
C TRP A 487 4.41 19.70 25.73
N PHE A 488 3.52 20.46 25.08
CA PHE A 488 3.08 20.19 23.71
C PHE A 488 4.26 20.14 22.72
N TRP A 489 5.14 21.15 22.71
CA TRP A 489 6.30 21.13 21.81
C TRP A 489 7.29 20.00 22.15
N ARG A 490 7.53 19.73 23.44
CA ARG A 490 8.39 18.59 23.85
C ARG A 490 7.83 17.23 23.46
N ILE A 491 6.51 17.05 23.53
CA ILE A 491 5.86 15.80 23.12
C ILE A 491 5.98 15.61 21.61
N LEU A 492 5.78 16.67 20.80
CA LEU A 492 6.04 16.60 19.36
C LEU A 492 7.51 16.30 19.05
N GLU A 493 8.47 17.00 19.69
CA GLU A 493 9.91 16.76 19.50
C GLU A 493 10.30 15.31 19.78
N VAL A 494 9.84 14.73 20.88
CA VAL A 494 10.14 13.34 21.26
C VAL A 494 9.39 12.35 20.36
N ALA A 495 8.13 12.61 20.01
CA ALA A 495 7.37 11.76 19.10
C ALA A 495 8.03 11.68 17.72
N TYR A 496 8.37 12.82 17.11
CA TYR A 496 9.07 12.81 15.83
C TYR A 496 10.45 12.14 15.93
N LEU A 497 11.23 12.37 16.99
CA LEU A 497 12.51 11.67 17.16
C LEU A 497 12.32 10.14 17.20
N VAL A 498 11.33 9.64 17.96
CA VAL A 498 11.07 8.21 18.13
C VAL A 498 10.42 7.56 16.90
N ILE A 499 9.82 8.33 15.99
CA ILE A 499 9.25 7.82 14.72
C ILE A 499 10.27 7.92 13.56
N ASN A 500 11.32 8.75 13.69
CA ASN A 500 12.43 8.82 12.75
C ASN A 500 13.53 7.76 13.02
N ILE A 501 13.48 7.00 14.13
CA ILE A 501 14.50 6.04 14.58
C ILE A 501 13.91 4.63 14.62
#